data_AF-B4WRN8-F1
#
_entry.id   AF-B4WRN8-F1
#
_cell.length_a   1.000
_cell.length_b   1.000
_cell.length_c   1.000
_cell.angle_alpha   90.00
_cell.angle_beta   90.00
_cell.angle_gamma   90.00
#
_symmetry.space_group_name_H-M   'P 1'
#
loop_
_entity.id
_entity.type
_entity.pdbx_description
1 polymer ?
#
loop_
_entity_poly.entity_id
_entity_poly.type
_entity_poly.pdbx_seq_one_letter_code
_entity_poly.pdbx_strand_id
1 'polypeptide(L)'
;MTTTSPNDSVIVPSPLAAISLKLVGAIAILVALIDFLTLLFPPDFSNRAWQLSTVTGLVDRGLVPLVGVALLFTGYWIDTSLGRSARKSTLFLDARFWTCLLSCLLGLIFLVTTVLHPNNVRVQSRDALAQVAAEAEQATADLETQLNSDLAQRRAQIDALLENESQLQAAIASGSLDEAQVAQIERFRSNPQELDSFLNSQVSEAQTELQTQISDQREDATKRLKSEATKATLRVTLSSLLLAVGYTLIGWLGLKRLLAMVR
;
A
#
# COMPACT_ATOMS: atom_id res chain seq x y z
N MET A 1 -11.87 30.40 66.73
CA MET A 1 -10.93 30.30 65.58
C MET A 1 -11.60 29.46 64.52
N THR A 2 -12.22 30.10 63.53
CA THR A 2 -12.88 29.47 62.39
C THR A 2 -12.13 29.88 61.13
N THR A 3 -11.24 29.01 60.65
CA THR A 3 -10.56 29.18 59.37
C THR A 3 -11.54 28.80 58.27
N THR A 4 -12.19 29.79 57.67
CA THR A 4 -12.88 29.63 56.39
C THR A 4 -11.86 29.87 55.28
N SER A 5 -11.51 28.82 54.54
CA SER A 5 -11.03 28.97 53.17
C SER A 5 -12.25 29.02 52.26
N PRO A 6 -12.41 30.08 51.47
CA PRO A 6 -13.18 29.95 50.24
C PRO A 6 -12.44 30.66 49.11
N ASN A 7 -11.64 29.92 48.36
CA ASN A 7 -11.29 30.37 47.03
C ASN A 7 -11.06 29.20 46.08
N ASP A 8 -12.05 28.29 46.02
CA ASP A 8 -12.24 27.50 44.81
C ASP A 8 -12.85 28.45 43.77
N SER A 9 -11.97 29.13 43.04
CA SER A 9 -12.35 29.86 41.85
C SER A 9 -12.89 28.85 40.84
N VAL A 10 -14.22 28.70 40.82
CA VAL A 10 -14.90 27.87 39.82
C VAL A 10 -14.55 28.47 38.46
N ILE A 11 -13.70 27.79 37.70
CA ILE A 11 -13.34 28.18 36.35
C ILE A 11 -14.60 28.02 35.50
N VAL A 12 -15.34 29.11 35.34
CA VAL A 12 -16.53 29.13 34.50
C VAL A 12 -16.07 29.18 33.04
N PRO A 13 -16.38 28.17 32.21
CA PRO A 13 -15.90 28.15 30.84
C PRO A 13 -16.50 29.31 30.02
N SER A 14 -15.72 29.93 29.13
CA SER A 14 -16.20 31.12 28.41
C SER A 14 -17.27 30.76 27.37
N PRO A 15 -18.36 31.54 27.24
CA PRO A 15 -19.38 31.32 26.20
C PRO A 15 -18.84 31.38 24.77
N LEU A 16 -17.75 32.13 24.56
CA LEU A 16 -17.04 32.22 23.28
C LEU A 16 -16.40 30.88 22.91
N ALA A 17 -15.82 30.18 23.88
CA ALA A 17 -15.23 28.86 23.68
C ALA A 17 -16.30 27.82 23.28
N ALA A 18 -17.49 27.88 23.88
CA ALA A 18 -18.58 26.98 23.50
C ALA A 18 -19.02 27.16 22.04
N ILE A 19 -19.12 28.42 21.58
CA ILE A 19 -19.52 28.76 20.21
C ILE A 19 -18.43 28.37 19.21
N SER A 20 -17.16 28.66 19.52
CA SER A 20 -16.05 28.32 18.63
C SER A 20 -15.91 26.81 18.46
N LEU A 21 -16.03 26.02 19.55
CA LEU A 21 -15.97 24.56 19.47
C LEU A 21 -17.09 23.97 18.60
N LYS A 22 -18.32 24.51 18.70
CA LYS A 22 -19.44 24.08 17.86
C LYS A 22 -19.24 24.42 16.39
N LEU A 23 -18.78 25.64 16.12
CA LEU A 23 -18.54 26.11 14.75
C LEU A 23 -17.42 25.31 14.09
N VAL A 24 -16.27 25.18 14.75
CA VAL A 24 -15.12 24.41 14.25
C VAL A 24 -15.49 22.94 14.08
N GLY A 25 -16.20 22.35 15.06
CA GLY A 25 -16.68 20.98 14.97
C GLY A 25 -17.63 20.76 13.78
N ALA A 26 -18.58 21.67 13.55
CA ALA A 26 -19.51 21.59 12.43
C ALA A 26 -18.82 21.75 11.07
N ILE A 27 -17.90 22.70 10.94
CA ILE A 27 -17.12 22.91 9.72
C ILE A 27 -16.25 21.68 9.43
N ALA A 28 -15.58 21.11 10.44
CA ALA A 28 -14.76 19.91 10.28
C ALA A 28 -15.56 18.71 9.77
N ILE A 29 -16.79 18.51 10.27
CA ILE A 29 -17.69 17.47 9.77
C ILE A 29 -18.08 17.72 8.31
N LEU A 30 -18.45 18.96 7.97
CA LEU A 30 -18.87 19.32 6.60
C LEU A 30 -17.73 19.13 5.59
N VAL A 31 -16.52 19.59 5.91
CA VAL A 31 -15.34 19.42 5.06
C VAL A 31 -15.04 17.92 4.87
N ALA A 32 -15.06 17.14 5.94
CA ALA A 32 -14.86 15.71 5.83
C ALA A 32 -15.93 15.01 4.98
N LEU A 33 -17.19 15.47 5.03
CA LEU A 33 -18.26 14.95 4.19
C LEU A 33 -17.99 15.20 2.69
N ILE A 34 -17.51 16.40 2.37
CA ILE A 34 -17.12 16.77 1.00
C ILE A 34 -15.93 15.92 0.56
N ASP A 35 -14.93 15.71 1.42
CA ASP A 35 -13.79 14.84 1.14
C ASP A 35 -14.22 13.38 0.91
N PHE A 36 -15.24 12.89 1.60
CA PHE A 36 -15.78 11.55 1.33
C PHE A 36 -16.56 11.49 0.02
N LEU A 37 -17.36 12.52 -0.30
CA LEU A 37 -18.07 12.59 -1.57
C LEU A 37 -17.10 12.62 -2.76
N THR A 38 -16.04 13.43 -2.68
CA THR A 38 -15.01 13.50 -3.72
C THR A 38 -14.25 12.19 -3.88
N LEU A 39 -14.00 11.46 -2.78
CA LEU A 39 -13.34 10.15 -2.84
C LEU A 39 -14.22 9.07 -3.47
N LEU A 40 -15.55 9.21 -3.37
CA LEU A 40 -16.51 8.26 -3.93
C LEU A 40 -16.77 8.47 -5.43
N PHE A 41 -16.34 9.60 -6.01
CA PHE A 41 -16.56 9.94 -7.41
C PHE A 41 -15.25 9.95 -8.23
N PRO A 42 -15.17 9.24 -9.37
CA PRO A 42 -16.20 8.38 -9.97
C PRO A 42 -16.29 7.01 -9.28
N PRO A 43 -17.50 6.46 -9.03
CA PRO A 43 -17.66 5.17 -8.36
C PRO A 43 -17.34 4.02 -9.30
N ASP A 44 -16.29 3.25 -8.98
CA ASP A 44 -15.92 2.04 -9.71
C ASP A 44 -15.84 0.84 -8.78
N PHE A 45 -17.02 0.34 -8.41
CA PHE A 45 -17.15 -0.86 -7.57
C PHE A 45 -16.69 -2.14 -8.28
N SER A 46 -16.37 -2.11 -9.58
CA SER A 46 -15.83 -3.26 -10.30
C SER A 46 -14.31 -3.32 -10.20
N ASN A 47 -13.65 -2.15 -10.18
CA ASN A 47 -12.21 -2.03 -10.09
C ASN A 47 -11.72 -2.16 -8.64
N ARG A 48 -10.94 -3.21 -8.36
CA ARG A 48 -10.39 -3.47 -7.03
C ARG A 48 -9.37 -2.41 -6.58
N ALA A 49 -8.63 -1.80 -7.51
CA ALA A 49 -7.69 -0.73 -7.18
C ALA A 49 -8.43 0.53 -6.68
N TRP A 50 -9.58 0.83 -7.29
CA TRP A 50 -10.48 1.87 -6.80
C TRP A 50 -11.00 1.52 -5.41
N GLN A 51 -11.53 0.31 -5.20
CA GLN A 51 -12.01 -0.13 -3.89
C GLN A 51 -10.93 0.01 -2.80
N LEU A 52 -9.68 -0.38 -3.10
CA LEU A 52 -8.59 -0.28 -2.12
C LEU A 52 -8.23 1.18 -1.80
N SER A 53 -8.10 2.02 -2.83
CA SER A 53 -7.76 3.43 -2.70
C SER A 53 -8.85 4.20 -1.94
N THR A 54 -10.12 3.97 -2.30
CA THR A 54 -11.27 4.58 -1.62
C THR A 54 -11.37 4.12 -0.17
N VAL A 55 -11.19 2.82 0.13
CA VAL A 55 -11.20 2.33 1.51
C VAL A 55 -10.07 2.93 2.33
N THR A 56 -8.85 2.98 1.77
CA THR A 56 -7.68 3.53 2.46
C THR A 56 -7.88 5.02 2.73
N GLY A 57 -8.32 5.78 1.71
CA GLY A 57 -8.61 7.21 1.85
C GLY A 57 -9.76 7.49 2.84
N LEU A 58 -10.76 6.61 2.90
CA LEU A 58 -11.87 6.73 3.84
C LEU A 58 -11.41 6.52 5.28
N VAL A 59 -10.51 5.55 5.51
CA VAL A 59 -9.92 5.29 6.83
C VAL A 59 -8.98 6.41 7.25
N ASP A 60 -8.11 6.88 6.35
CA ASP A 60 -7.14 7.94 6.66
C ASP A 60 -7.83 9.28 6.96
N ARG A 61 -8.91 9.60 6.25
CA ARG A 61 -9.68 10.85 6.46
C ARG A 61 -10.79 10.69 7.50
N GLY A 62 -11.07 9.47 7.97
CA GLY A 62 -12.11 9.16 8.93
C GLY A 62 -11.90 9.75 10.34
N LEU A 63 -10.66 10.15 10.67
CA LEU A 63 -10.34 10.79 11.95
C LEU A 63 -10.88 12.23 12.05
N VAL A 64 -10.85 12.98 10.95
CA VAL A 64 -11.27 14.39 10.91
C VAL A 64 -12.74 14.58 11.35
N PRO A 65 -13.73 13.82 10.81
CA PRO A 65 -15.10 13.94 11.29
C PRO A 65 -15.25 13.49 12.75
N LEU A 66 -14.45 12.53 13.23
CA LEU A 66 -14.52 12.04 14.61
C LEU A 66 -14.12 13.14 15.60
N VAL A 67 -13.04 13.86 15.29
CA VAL A 67 -12.62 15.04 16.05
C VAL A 67 -13.68 16.15 15.96
N GLY A 68 -14.26 16.37 14.78
CA GLY A 68 -15.34 17.34 14.61
C GLY A 68 -16.56 17.05 15.49
N VAL A 69 -16.98 15.79 15.57
CA VAL A 69 -18.05 15.32 16.45
C VAL A 69 -17.70 15.55 17.92
N ALA A 70 -16.48 15.20 18.34
CA ALA A 70 -16.02 15.39 19.72
C ALA A 70 -16.01 16.87 20.15
N LEU A 71 -15.56 17.77 19.25
CA LEU A 71 -15.58 19.22 19.49
C LEU A 71 -17.01 19.75 19.62
N LEU A 72 -17.92 19.31 18.75
CA LEU A 72 -19.35 19.67 18.83
C LEU A 72 -19.98 19.25 20.15
N PHE A 73 -19.76 18.01 20.58
CA PHE A 73 -20.28 17.52 21.87
C PHE A 73 -19.69 18.26 23.06
N THR A 74 -18.40 18.59 23.03
CA THR A 74 -17.73 19.37 24.06
C THR A 74 -18.31 20.79 24.13
N GLY A 75 -18.52 21.44 22.99
CA GLY A 75 -19.16 22.75 22.92
C GLY A 75 -20.60 22.74 23.45
N TYR A 76 -21.38 21.68 23.19
CA TYR A 76 -22.71 21.52 23.78
C TYR A 76 -22.67 21.25 25.28
N TRP A 77 -21.69 20.49 25.77
CA TRP A 77 -21.50 20.24 27.20
C TRP A 77 -21.18 21.53 27.96
N ILE A 78 -20.30 22.37 27.41
CA ILE A 78 -19.97 23.69 27.96
C ILE A 78 -21.20 24.60 28.04
N ASP A 79 -22.02 24.66 26.97
CA ASP A 79 -23.24 25.49 27.03
C ASP A 79 -24.23 24.97 28.09
N THR A 80 -24.32 23.64 28.29
CA THR A 80 -25.17 23.09 29.36
C THR A 80 -24.64 23.37 30.77
N SER A 81 -23.31 23.37 30.98
CA SER A 81 -22.71 23.72 32.28
C SER A 81 -22.80 25.21 32.59
N LEU A 82 -22.95 26.05 31.56
CA LEU A 82 -23.23 27.49 31.68
C LEU A 82 -24.70 27.82 31.93
N GLY A 83 -25.56 26.81 32.18
CA GLY A 83 -26.98 27.01 32.49
C GLY A 83 -27.82 27.48 31.30
N ARG A 84 -27.27 27.50 30.08
CA ARG A 84 -28.06 27.70 28.86
C ARG A 84 -28.83 26.42 28.59
N SER A 85 -30.02 26.34 29.16
CA SER A 85 -30.94 25.22 28.96
C SER A 85 -31.14 24.94 27.47
N ALA A 86 -31.04 23.67 27.09
CA ALA A 86 -31.29 23.24 25.73
C ALA A 86 -32.72 23.62 25.35
N ARG A 87 -32.87 24.57 24.43
CA ARG A 87 -34.16 24.91 23.83
C ARG A 87 -34.80 23.59 23.38
N LYS A 88 -36.02 23.30 23.87
CA LYS A 88 -36.82 22.13 23.45
C LYS A 88 -36.95 22.17 21.93
N SER A 89 -36.07 21.45 21.25
CA SER A 89 -36.09 21.27 19.81
C SER A 89 -36.66 19.89 19.55
N THR A 90 -37.52 19.78 18.54
CA THR A 90 -37.97 18.48 18.04
C THR A 90 -36.74 17.66 17.64
N LEU A 91 -36.75 16.35 17.94
CA LEU A 91 -35.64 15.42 17.69
C LEU A 91 -35.06 15.55 16.28
N PHE A 92 -35.90 15.78 15.28
CA PHE A 92 -35.51 15.88 13.87
C PHE A 92 -34.87 17.22 13.47
N LEU A 93 -35.07 18.29 14.24
CA LEU A 93 -34.41 19.59 14.04
C LEU A 93 -33.14 19.75 14.89
N ASP A 94 -32.87 18.83 15.83
CA ASP A 94 -31.67 18.90 16.64
C ASP A 94 -30.45 18.39 15.85
N ALA A 95 -29.48 19.26 15.59
CA ALA A 95 -28.22 18.94 14.93
C ALA A 95 -27.48 17.78 15.63
N ARG A 96 -27.70 17.58 16.94
CA ARG A 96 -27.14 16.46 17.70
C ARG A 96 -27.65 15.09 17.23
N PHE A 97 -28.92 15.01 16.82
CA PHE A 97 -29.51 13.79 16.29
C PHE A 97 -28.87 13.40 14.96
N TRP A 98 -28.72 14.35 14.04
CA TRP A 98 -28.02 14.14 12.76
C TRP A 98 -26.56 13.76 12.94
N THR A 99 -25.88 14.36 13.93
CA THR A 99 -24.50 14.02 14.26
C THR A 99 -24.39 12.59 14.80
N CYS A 100 -25.32 12.15 15.66
CA CYS A 100 -25.37 10.77 16.14
C CYS A 100 -25.72 9.77 15.04
N LEU A 101 -26.69 10.09 14.19
CA LEU A 101 -27.08 9.24 13.07
C LEU A 101 -25.92 9.06 12.09
N LEU A 102 -25.23 10.15 11.77
CA LEU A 102 -24.03 10.13 10.93
C LEU A 102 -22.90 9.32 11.57
N SER A 103 -22.67 9.47 12.87
CA SER A 103 -21.69 8.66 13.63
C SER A 103 -22.02 7.16 13.55
N CYS A 104 -23.29 6.79 13.71
CA CYS A 104 -23.72 5.40 13.63
C CYS A 104 -23.56 4.83 12.21
N LEU A 105 -23.92 5.63 11.19
CA LEU A 105 -23.76 5.27 9.78
C LEU A 105 -22.27 5.08 9.41
N LEU A 106 -21.40 6.01 9.81
CA LEU A 106 -19.96 5.89 9.60
C LEU A 106 -19.39 4.66 10.33
N GLY A 107 -19.82 4.42 11.57
CA GLY A 107 -19.43 3.22 12.32
C GLY A 107 -19.80 1.92 11.59
N LEU A 108 -20.99 1.85 11.02
CA LEU A 108 -21.44 0.71 10.20
C LEU A 108 -20.59 0.55 8.94
N ILE A 109 -20.34 1.65 8.21
CA ILE A 109 -19.50 1.64 7.00
C ILE A 109 -18.08 1.16 7.33
N PHE A 110 -17.48 1.64 8.42
CA PHE A 110 -16.15 1.19 8.85
C PHE A 110 -16.16 -0.28 9.25
N LEU A 111 -17.19 -0.77 9.94
CA LEU A 111 -17.31 -2.18 10.33
C LEU A 111 -17.42 -3.11 9.12
N VAL A 112 -18.25 -2.74 8.13
CA VAL A 112 -18.36 -3.47 6.85
C VAL A 112 -17.04 -3.45 6.09
N THR A 113 -16.35 -2.30 6.09
CA THR A 113 -15.03 -2.14 5.48
C THR A 113 -13.98 -3.03 6.14
N THR A 114 -13.94 -3.11 7.47
CA THR A 114 -13.01 -3.99 8.22
C THR A 114 -13.16 -5.46 7.82
N VAL A 115 -14.39 -5.92 7.56
CA VAL A 115 -14.66 -7.32 7.18
C VAL A 115 -14.32 -7.59 5.70
N LEU A 116 -14.53 -6.63 4.80
CA LEU A 116 -14.27 -6.78 3.36
C LEU A 116 -12.80 -6.59 2.97
N HIS A 117 -12.05 -5.75 3.70
CA HIS A 117 -10.69 -5.33 3.34
C HIS A 117 -9.64 -6.47 3.25
N PRO A 118 -9.61 -7.48 4.16
CA PRO A 118 -8.61 -8.53 4.12
C PRO A 118 -8.71 -9.42 2.88
N ASN A 119 -9.92 -9.59 2.32
CA ASN A 119 -10.13 -10.45 1.16
C ASN A 119 -9.61 -9.79 -0.13
N ASN A 120 -9.76 -8.46 -0.26
CA ASN A 120 -9.29 -7.72 -1.42
C ASN A 120 -7.77 -7.52 -1.46
N VAL A 121 -7.13 -7.18 -0.33
CA VAL A 121 -5.66 -7.00 -0.29
C VAL A 121 -4.93 -8.31 -0.60
N ARG A 122 -5.48 -9.44 -0.16
CA ARG A 122 -4.92 -10.78 -0.47
C ARG A 122 -4.95 -11.09 -1.96
N VAL A 123 -5.95 -10.62 -2.69
CA VAL A 123 -6.06 -10.87 -4.14
C VAL A 123 -5.18 -9.90 -4.93
N GLN A 124 -5.11 -8.62 -4.56
CA GLN A 124 -4.17 -7.69 -5.22
C GLN A 124 -2.70 -8.06 -4.99
N SER A 125 -2.36 -8.55 -3.80
CA SER A 125 -1.04 -9.13 -3.57
C SER A 125 -0.80 -10.37 -4.44
N ARG A 126 -1.82 -11.19 -4.70
CA ARG A 126 -1.72 -12.31 -5.66
C ARG A 126 -1.55 -11.83 -7.10
N ASP A 127 -2.27 -10.80 -7.52
CA ASP A 127 -2.19 -10.26 -8.88
C ASP A 127 -0.81 -9.61 -9.12
N ALA A 128 -0.29 -8.84 -8.16
CA ALA A 128 1.07 -8.30 -8.22
C ALA A 128 2.15 -9.38 -8.19
N LEU A 129 1.96 -10.44 -7.38
CA LEU A 129 2.87 -11.60 -7.38
C LEU A 129 2.80 -12.41 -8.67
N ALA A 130 1.62 -12.52 -9.28
CA ALA A 130 1.43 -13.16 -10.58
C ALA A 130 2.09 -12.35 -11.70
N GLN A 131 2.02 -11.02 -11.64
CA GLN A 131 2.68 -10.13 -12.59
C GLN A 131 4.21 -10.21 -12.47
N VAL A 132 4.76 -10.16 -11.25
CA VAL A 132 6.21 -10.36 -11.01
C VAL A 132 6.67 -11.74 -11.44
N ALA A 133 5.85 -12.78 -11.24
CA ALA A 133 6.16 -14.13 -11.69
C ALA A 133 6.16 -14.22 -13.24
N ALA A 134 5.18 -13.62 -13.91
CA ALA A 134 5.09 -13.60 -15.36
C ALA A 134 6.22 -12.79 -16.01
N GLU A 135 6.57 -11.64 -15.42
CA GLU A 135 7.67 -10.80 -15.89
C GLU A 135 9.03 -11.50 -15.73
N ALA A 136 9.24 -12.19 -14.61
CA ALA A 136 10.44 -13.00 -14.40
C ALA A 136 10.52 -14.17 -15.39
N GLU A 137 9.41 -14.86 -15.64
CA GLU A 137 9.36 -15.99 -16.60
C GLU A 137 9.66 -15.52 -18.03
N GLN A 138 9.09 -14.39 -18.43
CA GLN A 138 9.34 -13.77 -19.73
C GLN A 138 10.81 -13.32 -19.88
N ALA A 139 11.39 -12.71 -18.84
CA ALA A 139 12.80 -12.32 -18.84
C ALA A 139 13.75 -13.53 -19.00
N THR A 140 13.45 -14.67 -18.36
CA THR A 140 14.22 -15.90 -18.58
C THR A 140 14.10 -16.41 -20.01
N ALA A 141 12.90 -16.44 -20.59
CA ALA A 141 12.68 -16.92 -21.96
C ALA A 141 13.38 -16.04 -23.01
N ASP A 142 13.34 -14.72 -22.83
CA ASP A 142 14.01 -13.76 -23.71
C ASP A 142 15.54 -13.89 -23.63
N LEU A 143 16.09 -14.12 -22.43
CA LEU A 143 17.52 -14.33 -22.22
C LEU A 143 18.01 -15.66 -22.80
N GLU A 144 17.25 -16.75 -22.64
CA GLU A 144 17.58 -18.03 -23.26
C GLU A 144 17.62 -17.93 -24.78
N THR A 145 16.67 -17.19 -25.36
CA THR A 145 16.62 -16.95 -26.81
C THR A 145 17.84 -16.14 -27.28
N GLN A 146 18.20 -15.08 -26.55
CA GLN A 146 19.38 -14.25 -26.86
C GLN A 146 20.68 -15.03 -26.72
N LEU A 147 20.86 -15.79 -25.63
CA LEU A 147 22.05 -16.61 -25.39
C LEU A 147 22.25 -17.67 -26.48
N ASN A 148 21.18 -18.36 -26.88
CA ASN A 148 21.23 -19.33 -27.97
C ASN A 148 21.62 -18.68 -29.31
N SER A 149 21.11 -17.47 -29.57
CA SER A 149 21.46 -16.72 -30.79
C SER A 149 22.91 -16.23 -30.80
N ASP A 150 23.42 -15.72 -29.67
CA ASP A 150 24.82 -15.29 -29.55
C ASP A 150 25.77 -16.49 -29.64
N LEU A 151 25.40 -17.63 -29.07
CA LEU A 151 26.16 -18.88 -29.17
C LEU A 151 26.27 -19.33 -30.63
N ALA A 152 25.15 -19.35 -31.37
CA ALA A 152 25.15 -19.70 -32.79
C ALA A 152 26.03 -18.74 -33.62
N GLN A 153 25.99 -17.44 -33.33
CA GLN A 153 26.80 -16.44 -34.01
C GLN A 153 28.30 -16.55 -33.68
N ARG A 154 28.65 -16.78 -32.41
CA ARG A 154 30.04 -17.00 -31.98
C ARG A 154 30.61 -18.28 -32.58
N ARG A 155 29.82 -19.35 -32.60
CA ARG A 155 30.19 -20.61 -33.24
C ARG A 155 30.50 -20.39 -34.72
N ALA A 156 29.61 -19.72 -35.46
CA ALA A 156 29.84 -19.42 -36.87
C ALA A 156 31.09 -18.55 -37.11
N GLN A 157 31.40 -17.60 -36.22
CA GLN A 157 32.64 -16.81 -36.30
C GLN A 157 33.88 -17.64 -36.06
N ILE A 158 33.86 -18.52 -35.05
CA ILE A 158 35.01 -19.38 -34.72
C ILE A 158 35.23 -20.40 -35.84
N ASP A 159 34.17 -21.02 -36.36
CA ASP A 159 34.25 -21.94 -37.50
C ASP A 159 34.83 -21.23 -38.75
N ALA A 160 34.38 -20.01 -39.06
CA ALA A 160 34.92 -19.22 -40.18
C ALA A 160 36.40 -18.83 -40.00
N LEU A 161 36.84 -18.58 -38.76
CA LEU A 161 38.24 -18.31 -38.43
C LEU A 161 39.10 -19.58 -38.52
N LEU A 162 38.58 -20.73 -38.10
CA LEU A 162 39.27 -22.03 -38.18
C LEU A 162 39.43 -22.52 -39.63
N GLU A 163 38.48 -22.20 -40.52
CA GLU A 163 38.60 -22.45 -41.96
C GLU A 163 39.61 -21.53 -42.66
N ASN A 164 39.80 -20.28 -42.17
CA ASN A 164 40.73 -19.31 -42.75
C ASN A 164 42.16 -19.48 -42.25
N GLU A 165 42.82 -20.53 -42.74
CA GLU A 165 44.19 -20.92 -42.39
C GLU A 165 45.22 -19.77 -42.57
N SER A 166 45.04 -18.93 -43.60
CA SER A 166 45.94 -17.78 -43.86
C SER A 166 45.91 -16.69 -42.78
N GLN A 167 44.77 -16.45 -42.13
CA GLN A 167 44.65 -15.45 -41.06
C GLN A 167 45.19 -15.99 -39.74
N LEU A 168 44.97 -17.27 -39.47
CA LEU A 168 45.48 -17.93 -38.27
C LEU A 168 47.00 -18.04 -38.30
N GLN A 169 47.59 -18.44 -39.44
CA GLN A 169 49.05 -18.46 -39.59
C GLN A 169 49.66 -17.07 -39.42
N ALA A 170 49.00 -16.01 -39.91
CA ALA A 170 49.45 -14.64 -39.73
C ALA A 170 49.44 -14.21 -38.25
N ALA A 171 48.41 -14.60 -37.49
CA ALA A 171 48.28 -14.30 -36.06
C ALA A 171 49.27 -15.09 -35.17
N ILE A 172 49.61 -16.32 -35.57
CA ILE A 172 50.66 -17.13 -34.94
C ILE A 172 52.04 -16.52 -35.25
N ALA A 173 52.28 -16.15 -36.52
CA ALA A 173 53.53 -15.55 -36.96
C ALA A 173 53.79 -14.14 -36.38
N SER A 174 52.74 -13.38 -36.05
CA SER A 174 52.86 -12.08 -35.38
C SER A 174 53.11 -12.18 -33.87
N GLY A 175 53.16 -13.38 -33.29
CA GLY A 175 53.42 -13.59 -31.86
C GLY A 175 52.31 -13.09 -30.93
N SER A 176 51.12 -12.85 -31.48
CA SER A 176 49.95 -12.35 -30.75
C SER A 176 49.18 -13.42 -29.97
N LEU A 177 49.55 -14.69 -30.13
CA LEU A 177 48.93 -15.83 -29.49
C LEU A 177 49.97 -16.57 -28.65
N ASP A 178 49.63 -16.84 -27.39
CA ASP A 178 50.48 -17.59 -26.46
C ASP A 178 50.50 -19.09 -26.83
N GLU A 179 51.55 -19.83 -26.43
CA GLU A 179 51.75 -21.23 -26.80
C GLU A 179 50.58 -22.13 -26.34
N ALA A 180 49.97 -21.77 -25.20
CA ALA A 180 48.76 -22.40 -24.68
C ALA A 180 47.52 -22.19 -25.58
N GLN A 181 47.39 -21.01 -26.20
CA GLN A 181 46.26 -20.67 -27.07
C GLN A 181 46.38 -21.36 -28.43
N VAL A 182 47.60 -21.47 -28.96
CA VAL A 182 47.88 -22.21 -30.19
C VAL A 182 47.52 -23.69 -30.04
N ALA A 183 47.94 -24.32 -28.95
CA ALA A 183 47.59 -25.71 -28.64
C ALA A 183 46.07 -25.92 -28.48
N GLN A 184 45.36 -24.93 -27.95
CA GLN A 184 43.91 -25.00 -27.76
C GLN A 184 43.16 -24.85 -29.11
N ILE A 185 43.63 -23.97 -29.99
CA ILE A 185 43.09 -23.82 -31.35
C ILE A 185 43.34 -25.08 -32.19
N GLU A 186 44.49 -25.73 -32.07
CA GLU A 186 44.76 -27.01 -32.73
C GLU A 186 43.81 -28.13 -32.25
N ARG A 187 43.46 -28.14 -30.95
CA ARG A 187 42.47 -29.08 -30.39
C ARG A 187 41.07 -28.82 -30.93
N PHE A 188 40.65 -27.57 -31.02
CA PHE A 188 39.36 -27.22 -31.61
C PHE A 188 39.29 -27.57 -33.10
N ARG A 189 40.41 -27.43 -33.83
CA ARG A 189 40.53 -27.83 -35.24
C ARG A 189 40.44 -29.35 -35.41
N SER A 190 41.12 -30.11 -34.56
CA SER A 190 41.16 -31.58 -34.64
C SER A 190 39.90 -32.24 -34.07
N ASN A 191 39.17 -31.55 -33.18
CA ASN A 191 37.91 -32.01 -32.63
C ASN A 191 36.90 -30.87 -32.42
N PRO A 192 35.98 -30.63 -33.38
CA PRO A 192 34.96 -29.58 -33.25
C PRO A 192 33.99 -29.82 -32.08
N GLN A 193 33.90 -31.04 -31.55
CA GLN A 193 33.10 -31.32 -30.35
C GLN A 193 33.69 -30.71 -29.07
N GLU A 194 35.01 -30.47 -29.00
CA GLU A 194 35.62 -29.82 -27.83
C GLU A 194 35.29 -28.32 -27.79
N LEU A 195 35.23 -27.67 -28.94
CA LEU A 195 34.77 -26.29 -29.05
C LEU A 195 33.31 -26.16 -28.59
N ASP A 196 32.46 -27.08 -29.04
CA ASP A 196 31.06 -27.13 -28.62
C ASP A 196 30.91 -27.35 -27.11
N SER A 197 31.69 -28.27 -26.54
CA SER A 197 31.69 -28.54 -25.10
C SER A 197 32.12 -27.30 -24.30
N PHE A 198 33.16 -26.59 -24.75
CA PHE A 198 33.68 -25.38 -24.11
C PHE A 198 32.72 -24.18 -24.21
N LEU A 199 32.11 -23.96 -25.37
CA LEU A 199 31.11 -22.91 -25.55
C LEU A 199 29.85 -23.19 -24.72
N ASN A 200 29.38 -24.44 -24.73
CA ASN A 200 28.23 -24.86 -23.94
C ASN A 200 28.51 -24.76 -22.43
N SER A 201 29.72 -25.09 -21.96
CA SER A 201 30.05 -24.98 -20.54
C SER A 201 30.05 -23.52 -20.07
N GLN A 202 30.63 -22.60 -20.85
CA GLN A 202 30.64 -21.18 -20.48
C GLN A 202 29.23 -20.57 -20.51
N VAL A 203 28.41 -20.96 -21.49
CA VAL A 203 27.02 -20.48 -21.57
C VAL A 203 26.17 -21.09 -20.46
N SER A 204 26.35 -22.37 -20.13
CA SER A 204 25.68 -23.02 -18.99
C SER A 204 25.99 -22.32 -17.68
N GLU A 205 27.25 -21.93 -17.46
CA GLU A 205 27.66 -21.23 -16.24
C GLU A 205 27.07 -19.83 -16.18
N ALA A 206 27.15 -19.06 -17.28
CA ALA A 206 26.53 -17.74 -17.39
C ALA A 206 24.99 -17.78 -17.26
N GLN A 207 24.35 -18.80 -17.86
CA GLN A 207 22.90 -19.02 -17.75
C GLN A 207 22.51 -19.33 -16.30
N THR A 208 23.28 -20.18 -15.61
CA THR A 208 23.04 -20.53 -14.21
C THR A 208 23.17 -19.30 -13.30
N GLU A 209 24.20 -18.47 -13.53
CA GLU A 209 24.40 -17.24 -12.76
C GLU A 209 23.27 -16.23 -12.99
N LEU A 210 22.89 -16.00 -14.25
CA LEU A 210 21.79 -15.08 -14.60
C LEU A 210 20.43 -15.58 -14.09
N GLN A 211 20.16 -16.88 -14.19
CA GLN A 211 18.93 -17.49 -13.68
C GLN A 211 18.86 -17.40 -12.16
N THR A 212 20.00 -17.53 -11.48
CA THR A 212 20.11 -17.32 -10.03
C THR A 212 19.83 -15.87 -9.67
N GLN A 213 20.44 -14.91 -10.38
CA GLN A 213 20.20 -13.47 -10.14
C GLN A 213 18.73 -13.08 -10.36
N ILE A 214 18.07 -13.61 -11.40
CA ILE A 214 16.65 -13.36 -11.66
C ILE A 214 15.78 -13.98 -10.57
N SER A 215 16.13 -15.19 -10.12
CA SER A 215 15.44 -15.87 -9.03
C SER A 215 15.56 -15.09 -7.71
N ASP A 216 16.74 -14.58 -7.40
CA ASP A 216 17.01 -13.78 -6.21
C ASP A 216 16.25 -12.44 -6.26
N GLN A 217 16.27 -11.73 -7.40
CA GLN A 217 15.52 -10.50 -7.59
C GLN A 217 14.00 -10.73 -7.45
N ARG A 218 13.49 -11.83 -8.02
CA ARG A 218 12.09 -12.24 -7.88
C ARG A 218 11.75 -12.51 -6.42
N GLU A 219 12.61 -13.21 -5.68
CA GLU A 219 12.39 -13.52 -4.28
C GLU A 219 12.38 -12.25 -3.42
N ASP A 220 13.30 -11.32 -3.67
CA ASP A 220 13.38 -10.04 -2.96
C ASP A 220 12.17 -9.14 -3.26
N ALA A 221 11.76 -9.02 -4.52
CA ALA A 221 10.53 -8.31 -4.90
C ALA A 221 9.30 -8.94 -4.20
N THR A 222 9.23 -10.27 -4.17
CA THR A 222 8.16 -11.02 -3.48
C THR A 222 8.15 -10.74 -1.98
N LYS A 223 9.31 -10.75 -1.32
CA LYS A 223 9.45 -10.45 0.12
C LYS A 223 9.02 -9.01 0.42
N ARG A 224 9.44 -8.04 -0.39
CA ARG A 224 9.07 -6.62 -0.25
C ARG A 224 7.56 -6.44 -0.36
N LEU A 225 6.95 -6.96 -1.42
CA LEU A 225 5.50 -6.91 -1.64
C LEU A 225 4.71 -7.53 -0.49
N LYS A 226 5.11 -8.70 0.02
CA LYS A 226 4.47 -9.33 1.19
C LYS A 226 4.63 -8.49 2.45
N SER A 227 5.81 -7.93 2.69
CA SER A 227 6.08 -7.11 3.88
C SER A 227 5.33 -5.78 3.86
N GLU A 228 5.19 -5.15 2.69
CA GLU A 228 4.44 -3.90 2.53
C GLU A 228 2.94 -4.14 2.59
N ALA A 229 2.45 -5.21 1.94
CA ALA A 229 1.03 -5.59 1.99
C ALA A 229 0.59 -5.91 3.43
N THR A 230 1.42 -6.61 4.21
CA THR A 230 1.10 -6.92 5.61
C THR A 230 1.11 -5.68 6.50
N LYS A 231 2.09 -4.79 6.36
CA LYS A 231 2.13 -3.50 7.08
C LYS A 231 0.93 -2.61 6.73
N ALA A 232 0.58 -2.49 5.44
CA ALA A 232 -0.56 -1.72 4.98
C ALA A 232 -1.88 -2.31 5.50
N THR A 233 -2.07 -3.63 5.39
CA THR A 233 -3.27 -4.32 5.90
C THR A 233 -3.43 -4.13 7.40
N LEU A 234 -2.36 -4.30 8.17
CA LEU A 234 -2.40 -4.13 9.63
C LEU A 234 -2.77 -2.69 10.01
N ARG A 235 -2.16 -1.70 9.35
CA ARG A 235 -2.46 -0.28 9.61
C ARG A 235 -3.93 0.03 9.32
N VAL A 236 -4.43 -0.33 8.15
CA VAL A 236 -5.82 0.01 7.74
C VAL A 236 -6.84 -0.77 8.58
N THR A 237 -6.57 -2.04 8.90
CA THR A 237 -7.44 -2.84 9.76
C THR A 237 -7.50 -2.28 11.18
N LEU A 238 -6.34 -1.92 11.74
CA LEU A 238 -6.28 -1.37 13.09
C LEU A 238 -6.93 0.02 13.17
N SER A 239 -6.65 0.90 12.20
CA SER A 239 -7.27 2.22 12.11
C SER A 239 -8.79 2.12 11.92
N SER A 240 -9.27 1.27 11.00
CA SER A 240 -10.72 1.10 10.80
C SER A 240 -11.43 0.53 12.02
N LEU A 241 -10.81 -0.42 12.73
CA LEU A 241 -11.37 -0.98 13.97
C LEU A 241 -11.46 0.10 15.06
N LEU A 242 -10.41 0.91 15.21
CA LEU A 242 -10.38 1.98 16.20
C LEU A 242 -11.42 3.06 15.89
N LEU A 243 -11.56 3.44 14.62
CA LEU A 243 -12.62 4.35 14.17
C LEU A 243 -14.00 3.73 14.41
N ALA A 244 -14.23 2.47 14.05
CA ALA A 244 -15.51 1.79 14.23
C ALA A 244 -15.93 1.79 15.71
N VAL A 245 -15.01 1.47 16.63
CA VAL A 245 -15.26 1.52 18.07
C VAL A 245 -15.58 2.95 18.52
N GLY A 246 -14.79 3.95 18.10
CA GLY A 246 -15.00 5.35 18.46
C GLY A 246 -16.37 5.87 18.04
N TYR A 247 -16.73 5.69 16.76
CA TYR A 247 -18.01 6.11 16.20
C TYR A 247 -19.20 5.35 16.79
N THR A 248 -19.05 4.05 17.08
CA THR A 248 -20.12 3.24 17.68
C THR A 248 -20.39 3.67 19.12
N LEU A 249 -19.36 3.93 19.92
CA LEU A 249 -19.52 4.42 21.29
C LEU A 249 -20.17 5.81 21.31
N ILE A 250 -19.66 6.77 20.52
CA ILE A 250 -20.21 8.13 20.48
C ILE A 250 -21.66 8.12 19.98
N GLY A 251 -21.94 7.34 18.92
CA GLY A 251 -23.29 7.16 18.39
C GLY A 251 -24.24 6.58 19.43
N TRP A 252 -23.86 5.49 20.10
CA TRP A 252 -24.69 4.81 21.10
C TRP A 252 -24.93 5.65 22.35
N LEU A 253 -23.89 6.28 22.91
CA LEU A 253 -24.02 7.14 24.09
C LEU A 253 -24.86 8.39 23.80
N GLY A 254 -24.67 9.01 22.62
CA GLY A 254 -25.44 10.18 22.23
C GLY A 254 -26.92 9.85 21.99
N LEU A 255 -27.22 8.74 21.30
CA LEU A 255 -28.60 8.31 21.03
C LEU A 255 -29.33 7.92 22.33
N LYS A 256 -28.67 7.20 23.25
CA LYS A 256 -29.23 6.83 24.56
C LYS A 256 -29.58 8.06 25.40
N ARG A 257 -28.73 9.09 25.38
CA ARG A 257 -28.93 10.34 26.13
C ARG A 257 -30.06 11.19 25.54
N LEU A 258 -30.21 11.20 24.21
CA LEU A 258 -31.34 11.86 23.54
C LEU A 258 -32.67 11.14 23.80
N LEU A 259 -32.68 9.81 23.72
CA LEU A 259 -33.85 8.98 24.05
C LEU A 259 -34.28 9.16 25.52
N ALA A 260 -33.33 9.31 26.44
CA ALA A 260 -33.61 9.57 27.85
C ALA A 260 -34.16 10.99 28.14
N MET A 261 -33.96 11.96 27.25
CA MET A 261 -34.55 13.31 27.39
C MET A 261 -35.98 13.41 26.85
N VAL A 262 -36.39 12.46 26.00
CA VAL A 262 -37.71 12.44 25.35
C VAL A 262 -38.74 11.64 26.16
N ARG A 263 -38.28 10.81 27.10
CA ARG A 263 -39.11 10.05 28.03
C ARG A 263 -39.28 10.81 29.34
#